data_AF-A0A2M7UMX8-F1
#
_entry.id   AF-A0A2M7UMX8-F1
#
_cell.length_a   1.000
_cell.length_b   1.000
_cell.length_c   1.000
_cell.angle_alpha   90.00
_cell.angle_beta   90.00
_cell.angle_gamma   90.00
#
_symmetry.space_group_name_H-M   'P 1'
#
loop_
_entity.id
_entity.type
_entity.pdbx_description
1 polymer ?
#
loop_
_entity_poly.entity_id
_entity_poly.type
_entity_poly.pdbx_seq_one_letter_code
_entity_poly.pdbx_strand_id
1 'polypeptide(L)'
;MKQTIEIKIPADLSLSSTVRNMAVTVFTSAGFSKEWCNRLKLVVDELFMNAVQYGSTYGVSVVQISFAFDAKTFECCVEDDGTGTIKVSPKALKEMLLDEKITPNPTQTSGRGLSVIAHLWTDHIDIKKSALGGIMITFVKTIESQDPPTPVPHTPLNALVNLERKKEPTTPPLASPSKPSLSPPVTTVKLNGEIDAETMDATIHTMEDHIHQLSSGSTLVLDFKNVDYINSTFIGYLAAWHNEIISKSVHLQIKNVNVAVRDVLDLVGLSNVLDVQ
;
A
#
# COMPACT_ATOMS: atom_id res chain seq x y z
N MET A 1 -16.06 27.26 12.77
CA MET A 1 -17.29 26.42 12.78
C MET A 1 -16.87 25.04 12.34
N LYS A 2 -17.21 23.98 13.10
CA LYS A 2 -16.91 22.59 12.72
C LYS A 2 -18.00 22.12 11.76
N GLN A 3 -17.59 21.57 10.62
CA GLN A 3 -18.46 20.93 9.64
C GLN A 3 -18.44 19.43 9.90
N THR A 4 -19.57 18.76 9.70
CA THR A 4 -19.71 17.31 9.87
C THR A 4 -20.47 16.70 8.71
N ILE A 5 -19.99 15.57 8.22
CA ILE A 5 -20.61 14.78 7.15
C ILE A 5 -20.68 13.34 7.66
N GLU A 6 -21.85 12.71 7.55
CA GLU A 6 -22.05 11.31 7.93
C GLU A 6 -22.63 10.55 6.75
N ILE A 7 -22.06 9.38 6.47
CA ILE A 7 -22.44 8.55 5.34
C ILE A 7 -22.60 7.12 5.85
N LYS A 8 -23.65 6.46 5.36
CA LYS A 8 -23.92 5.04 5.58
C LYS A 8 -23.84 4.32 4.24
N ILE A 9 -22.93 3.37 4.14
CA ILE A 9 -22.60 2.69 2.89
C ILE A 9 -22.76 1.19 3.10
N PRO A 10 -23.38 0.45 2.16
CA PRO A 10 -23.40 -1.01 2.21
C PRO A 10 -21.98 -1.58 2.39
N ALA A 11 -21.85 -2.66 3.16
CA ALA A 11 -20.60 -3.39 3.30
C ALA A 11 -20.30 -4.18 2.01
N ASP A 12 -19.79 -3.47 1.00
CA ASP A 12 -19.50 -3.96 -0.34
C ASP A 12 -18.17 -3.39 -0.83
N LEU A 13 -17.25 -4.27 -1.24
CA LEU A 13 -15.91 -3.90 -1.68
C LEU A 13 -15.93 -3.11 -2.99
N SER A 14 -16.95 -3.26 -3.84
CA SER A 14 -17.11 -2.47 -5.08
C SER A 14 -17.32 -0.98 -4.80
N LEU A 15 -17.74 -0.62 -3.59
CA LEU A 15 -17.94 0.78 -3.20
C LEU A 15 -16.66 1.48 -2.76
N SER A 16 -15.53 0.76 -2.70
CA SER A 16 -14.22 1.27 -2.30
C SER A 16 -13.77 2.48 -3.14
N SER A 17 -13.90 2.43 -4.46
CA SER A 17 -13.59 3.56 -5.35
C SER A 17 -14.47 4.79 -5.09
N THR A 18 -15.76 4.57 -4.83
CA THR A 18 -16.72 5.62 -4.49
C THR A 18 -16.36 6.28 -3.16
N VAL A 19 -16.05 5.49 -2.13
CA VAL A 19 -15.60 5.98 -0.81
C VAL A 19 -14.36 6.84 -0.95
N ARG A 20 -13.36 6.38 -1.72
CA ARG A 20 -12.13 7.14 -1.97
C ARG A 20 -12.40 8.50 -2.62
N ASN A 21 -13.22 8.53 -3.67
CA ASN A 21 -13.54 9.76 -4.39
C ASN A 21 -14.30 10.77 -3.52
N MET A 22 -15.22 10.26 -2.69
CA MET A 22 -15.91 11.08 -1.69
C MET A 22 -14.92 11.64 -0.66
N ALA A 23 -14.04 10.81 -0.11
CA ALA A 23 -13.03 11.23 0.86
C ALA A 23 -12.13 12.33 0.30
N VAL A 24 -11.62 12.19 -0.93
CA VAL A 24 -10.81 13.21 -1.60
C VAL A 24 -11.56 14.55 -1.74
N THR A 25 -12.85 14.51 -2.09
CA THR A 25 -13.69 15.70 -2.19
C THR A 25 -13.78 16.41 -0.83
N VAL A 26 -13.95 15.64 0.25
CA VAL A 26 -14.03 16.14 1.62
C VAL A 26 -12.68 16.71 2.08
N PHE A 27 -11.57 16.03 1.83
CA PHE A 27 -10.21 16.52 2.17
C PHE A 27 -9.89 17.82 1.45
N THR A 28 -10.21 17.90 0.16
CA THR A 28 -10.01 19.12 -0.65
C THR A 28 -10.82 20.28 -0.08
N SER A 29 -12.07 20.01 0.33
CA SER A 29 -12.94 21.01 0.96
C SER A 29 -12.46 21.44 2.34
N ALA A 30 -11.76 20.55 3.07
CA ALA A 30 -11.12 20.88 4.34
C ALA A 30 -9.84 21.72 4.16
N GLY A 31 -9.25 21.72 2.96
CA GLY A 31 -8.07 22.53 2.63
C GLY A 31 -6.75 21.76 2.62
N PHE A 32 -6.77 20.43 2.52
CA PHE A 32 -5.55 19.64 2.31
C PHE A 32 -4.97 19.86 0.92
N SER A 33 -3.64 19.77 0.81
CA SER A 33 -2.95 19.72 -0.49
C SER A 33 -3.26 18.41 -1.23
N LYS A 34 -2.97 18.37 -2.53
CA LYS A 34 -3.25 17.21 -3.38
C LYS A 34 -2.50 15.96 -2.88
N GLU A 35 -1.28 16.15 -2.42
CA GLU A 35 -0.38 15.15 -1.88
C GLU A 35 -0.96 14.55 -0.60
N TRP A 36 -1.44 15.39 0.33
CA TRP A 36 -2.15 14.93 1.52
C TRP A 36 -3.47 14.22 1.18
N CYS A 37 -4.24 14.72 0.21
CA CYS A 37 -5.45 14.05 -0.27
C CYS A 37 -5.15 12.62 -0.75
N ASN A 38 -4.06 12.41 -1.49
CA ASN A 38 -3.67 11.09 -1.98
C ASN A 38 -3.27 10.14 -0.84
N ARG A 39 -2.53 10.64 0.17
CA ARG A 39 -2.14 9.84 1.34
C ARG A 39 -3.35 9.46 2.20
N LEU A 40 -4.21 10.43 2.52
CA LEU A 40 -5.40 10.19 3.33
C LEU A 40 -6.46 9.36 2.59
N LYS A 41 -6.50 9.42 1.25
CA LYS A 41 -7.33 8.53 0.40
C LYS A 41 -7.02 7.06 0.71
N LEU A 42 -5.75 6.70 0.81
CA LEU A 42 -5.32 5.33 1.15
C LEU A 42 -5.71 4.94 2.57
N VAL A 43 -5.57 5.86 3.53
CA VAL A 43 -5.98 5.59 4.93
C VAL A 43 -7.47 5.27 4.99
N VAL A 44 -8.32 6.08 4.36
CA VAL A 44 -9.77 5.82 4.35
C VAL A 44 -10.12 4.55 3.59
N ASP A 45 -9.50 4.31 2.43
CA ASP A 45 -9.73 3.08 1.66
C ASP A 45 -9.46 1.85 2.51
N GLU A 46 -8.32 1.84 3.21
CA GLU A 46 -7.93 0.71 4.02
C GLU A 46 -8.84 0.49 5.22
N LEU A 47 -9.23 1.57 5.92
CA LEU A 47 -10.16 1.45 7.05
C LEU A 47 -11.52 0.92 6.57
N PHE A 48 -11.99 1.38 5.41
CA PHE A 48 -13.22 0.89 4.80
C PHE A 48 -13.11 -0.58 4.40
N MET A 49 -12.04 -0.97 3.70
CA MET A 49 -11.80 -2.35 3.28
C MET A 49 -11.75 -3.30 4.48
N ASN A 50 -11.08 -2.91 5.57
CA ASN A 50 -11.05 -3.71 6.80
C ASN A 50 -12.43 -3.84 7.45
N ALA A 51 -13.20 -2.75 7.50
CA ALA A 51 -14.57 -2.78 8.00
C ALA A 51 -15.44 -3.75 7.20
N VAL A 52 -15.37 -3.71 5.86
CA VAL A 52 -16.13 -4.62 5.00
C VAL A 52 -15.65 -6.07 5.11
N GLN A 53 -14.34 -6.31 5.05
CA GLN A 53 -13.77 -7.65 4.95
C GLN A 53 -13.79 -8.42 6.28
N TYR A 54 -13.59 -7.72 7.39
CA TYR A 54 -13.43 -8.34 8.71
C TYR A 54 -14.51 -7.93 9.71
N GLY A 55 -14.98 -6.69 9.63
CA GLY A 55 -15.97 -6.13 10.57
C GLY A 55 -17.41 -6.51 10.25
N SER A 56 -17.73 -6.71 8.98
CA SER A 56 -19.12 -6.75 8.52
C SER A 56 -19.49 -7.98 7.69
N THR A 57 -20.79 -8.24 7.58
CA THR A 57 -21.35 -9.27 6.70
C THR A 57 -21.61 -8.68 5.33
N TYR A 58 -20.89 -9.18 4.32
CA TYR A 58 -20.97 -8.69 2.96
C TYR A 58 -22.41 -8.64 2.43
N GLY A 59 -22.81 -7.51 1.85
CA GLY A 59 -24.14 -7.31 1.24
C GLY A 59 -25.32 -7.23 2.20
N VAL A 60 -25.09 -7.35 3.52
CA VAL A 60 -26.13 -7.27 4.56
C VAL A 60 -25.89 -6.08 5.48
N SER A 61 -24.63 -5.92 5.90
CA SER A 61 -24.20 -4.89 6.84
C SER A 61 -24.04 -3.52 6.19
N VAL A 62 -23.89 -2.51 7.05
CA VAL A 62 -23.59 -1.13 6.67
C VAL A 62 -22.32 -0.70 7.40
N VAL A 63 -21.40 -0.08 6.66
CA VAL A 63 -20.27 0.65 7.21
C VAL A 63 -20.64 2.12 7.33
N GLN A 64 -20.41 2.71 8.50
CA GLN A 64 -20.64 4.13 8.73
C GLN A 64 -19.32 4.87 8.66
N ILE A 65 -19.28 5.93 7.84
CA ILE A 65 -18.13 6.82 7.70
C ILE A 65 -18.57 8.23 8.09
N SER A 66 -17.84 8.86 9.01
CA SER A 66 -18.06 10.27 9.34
C SER A 66 -16.79 11.08 9.19
N PHE A 67 -16.96 12.30 8.70
CA PHE A 67 -15.91 13.29 8.56
C PHE A 67 -16.30 14.51 9.37
N ALA A 68 -15.36 15.04 10.16
CA ALA A 68 -15.61 16.24 10.93
C ALA A 68 -14.37 17.14 10.89
N PHE A 69 -14.52 18.38 10.45
CA PHE A 69 -13.38 19.25 10.20
C PHE A 69 -13.68 20.73 10.43
N ASP A 70 -12.63 21.48 10.75
CA ASP A 70 -12.64 22.93 10.83
C ASP A 70 -11.41 23.52 10.11
N ALA A 71 -11.03 24.76 10.44
CA ALA A 71 -9.90 25.41 9.79
C ALA A 71 -8.52 24.83 10.17
N LYS A 72 -8.44 23.94 11.17
CA LYS A 72 -7.17 23.44 11.71
C LYS A 72 -7.08 21.92 11.74
N THR A 73 -8.21 21.25 11.92
CA THR A 73 -8.23 19.83 12.22
C THR A 73 -9.24 19.11 11.36
N PHE A 74 -8.88 17.88 11.03
CA PHE A 74 -9.69 16.93 10.30
C PHE A 74 -9.77 15.64 11.08
N GLU A 75 -10.98 15.10 11.20
CA GLU A 75 -11.28 13.85 11.89
C GLU A 75 -12.07 12.97 10.92
N CYS A 76 -11.66 11.71 10.78
CA CYS A 76 -12.42 10.71 10.04
C CYS A 76 -12.62 9.50 10.92
N CYS A 77 -13.85 8.99 10.92
CA CYS A 77 -14.24 7.81 11.68
C CYS A 77 -14.86 6.78 10.73
N VAL A 78 -14.43 5.53 10.84
CA VAL A 78 -14.99 4.38 10.13
C VAL A 78 -15.47 3.37 11.17
N GLU A 79 -16.73 2.96 11.06
CA GLU A 79 -17.41 2.11 12.03
C GLU A 79 -18.11 0.93 11.35
N ASP A 80 -17.88 -0.28 11.85
CA ASP A 80 -18.56 -1.51 11.43
C ASP A 80 -19.54 -2.03 12.50
N ASP A 81 -20.39 -2.99 12.11
CA ASP A 81 -21.40 -3.61 12.97
C ASP A 81 -20.93 -4.88 13.69
N GLY A 82 -19.70 -5.34 13.44
CA GLY A 82 -19.11 -6.49 14.09
C GLY A 82 -19.75 -7.81 13.72
N THR A 83 -20.53 -7.87 12.65
CA THR A 83 -21.16 -9.11 12.20
C THR A 83 -20.22 -10.01 11.41
N GLY A 84 -19.05 -9.49 11.00
CA GLY A 84 -18.01 -10.24 10.29
C GLY A 84 -17.53 -11.50 11.03
N THR A 85 -16.99 -12.45 10.28
CA THR A 85 -16.62 -13.79 10.78
C THR A 85 -15.40 -13.77 11.70
N ILE A 86 -14.50 -12.79 11.51
CA ILE A 86 -13.27 -12.66 12.29
C ILE A 86 -13.53 -11.69 13.44
N LYS A 87 -13.49 -12.19 14.68
CA LYS A 87 -13.71 -11.37 15.88
C LYS A 87 -12.37 -10.85 16.42
N VAL A 88 -12.06 -9.59 16.15
CA VAL A 88 -10.95 -8.87 16.79
C VAL A 88 -11.50 -7.89 17.82
N SER A 89 -10.89 -7.83 19.01
CA SER A 89 -11.25 -6.81 19.99
C SER A 89 -10.53 -5.48 19.70
N PRO A 90 -11.11 -4.32 20.04
CA PRO A 90 -10.43 -3.03 19.91
C PRO A 90 -9.04 -3.00 20.57
N LYS A 91 -8.91 -3.66 21.73
CA LYS A 91 -7.64 -3.78 22.46
C LYS A 91 -6.61 -4.59 21.67
N ALA A 92 -7.00 -5.75 21.14
CA ALA A 92 -6.10 -6.59 20.35
C ALA A 92 -5.66 -5.88 19.07
N LEU A 93 -6.57 -5.17 18.39
CA LEU A 93 -6.23 -4.39 17.20
C LEU A 93 -5.26 -3.25 17.53
N LYS A 94 -5.47 -2.55 18.65
CA LYS A 94 -4.57 -1.50 19.14
C LYS A 94 -3.18 -2.05 19.49
N GLU A 95 -3.10 -3.23 20.10
CA GLU A 95 -1.83 -3.91 20.35
C GLU A 95 -1.11 -4.30 19.05
N MET A 96 -1.83 -4.78 18.04
CA MET A 96 -1.28 -5.07 16.71
C MET A 96 -0.78 -3.82 15.98
N LEU A 97 -1.38 -2.65 16.25
CA LEU A 97 -0.96 -1.36 15.70
C LEU A 97 0.30 -0.78 16.35
N LEU A 98 0.46 -1.01 17.65
CA LEU A 98 1.52 -0.42 18.47
C LEU A 98 2.73 -1.34 18.65
N ASP A 99 2.69 -2.58 18.14
CA ASP A 99 3.83 -3.48 18.24
C ASP A 99 4.96 -3.04 17.29
N GLU A 100 5.89 -2.24 17.82
CA GLU A 100 7.10 -1.74 17.15
C GLU A 100 8.02 -2.86 16.62
N LYS A 101 7.82 -4.13 17.03
CA LYS A 101 8.55 -5.29 16.48
C LYS A 101 8.09 -5.68 15.08
N ILE A 102 7.02 -5.06 14.58
CA ILE A 102 6.65 -5.13 13.17
C ILE A 102 7.60 -4.20 12.41
N THR A 103 8.88 -4.60 12.29
CA THR A 103 9.61 -4.20 11.09
C THR A 103 8.78 -4.73 9.93
N PRO A 104 8.31 -3.89 8.98
CA PRO A 104 7.71 -4.40 7.78
C PRO A 104 8.78 -5.26 7.13
N ASN A 105 8.67 -6.58 7.26
CA ASN A 105 9.37 -7.44 6.33
C ASN A 105 8.69 -7.10 5.00
N PRO A 106 9.37 -6.43 4.06
CA PRO A 106 8.73 -5.90 2.85
C PRO A 106 8.06 -7.02 2.05
N THR A 107 8.48 -8.26 2.31
CA THR A 107 8.03 -9.50 1.67
C THR A 107 6.88 -10.23 2.38
N GLN A 108 6.45 -9.81 3.58
CA GLN A 108 5.36 -10.42 4.36
C GLN A 108 4.29 -9.38 4.74
N THR A 109 3.87 -8.57 3.77
CA THR A 109 2.99 -7.41 3.96
C THR A 109 1.49 -7.74 4.00
N SER A 110 1.07 -8.99 3.78
CA SER A 110 -0.35 -9.37 3.85
C SER A 110 -0.88 -9.23 5.29
N GLY A 111 -1.77 -8.26 5.49
CA GLY A 111 -2.42 -7.96 6.78
C GLY A 111 -1.60 -7.15 7.79
N ARG A 112 -0.35 -6.76 7.48
CA ARG A 112 0.56 -6.06 8.42
C ARG A 112 0.97 -4.64 8.00
N GLY A 113 0.84 -4.31 6.72
CA GLY A 113 1.31 -3.02 6.20
C GLY A 113 0.50 -1.80 6.64
N LEU A 114 -0.71 -1.97 7.17
CA LEU A 114 -1.77 -0.96 7.06
C LEU A 114 -2.23 -0.32 8.35
N SER A 115 -2.08 -1.05 9.45
CA SER A 115 -1.94 -0.43 10.75
C SER A 115 -0.85 0.65 10.72
N VAL A 116 0.26 0.36 10.02
CA VAL A 116 1.39 1.27 9.84
C VAL A 116 1.04 2.47 8.94
N ILE A 117 0.31 2.29 7.82
CA ILE A 117 -0.06 3.43 6.94
C ILE A 117 -0.96 4.43 7.66
N ALA A 118 -2.03 3.94 8.30
CA ALA A 118 -2.94 4.81 9.04
C ALA A 118 -2.22 5.50 10.21
N HIS A 119 -1.30 4.81 10.89
CA HIS A 119 -0.53 5.38 11.99
C HIS A 119 0.50 6.42 11.53
N LEU A 120 1.23 6.18 10.43
CA LEU A 120 2.33 7.05 9.99
C LEU A 120 1.85 8.35 9.32
N TRP A 121 0.65 8.37 8.75
CA TRP A 121 0.13 9.54 8.05
C TRP A 121 -0.94 10.31 8.81
N THR A 122 -1.23 9.92 10.06
CA THR A 122 -2.19 10.61 10.91
C THR A 122 -1.52 11.06 12.20
N ASP A 123 -2.01 12.14 12.80
CA ASP A 123 -1.41 12.68 14.03
C ASP A 123 -1.87 11.88 15.25
N HIS A 124 -3.09 11.34 15.19
CA HIS A 124 -3.65 10.49 16.21
C HIS A 124 -4.58 9.45 15.60
N ILE A 125 -4.52 8.22 16.10
CA ILE A 125 -5.46 7.15 15.80
C ILE A 125 -6.02 6.58 17.10
N ASP A 126 -7.33 6.40 17.15
CA ASP A 126 -8.05 5.82 18.27
C ASP A 126 -8.95 4.67 17.80
N ILE A 127 -9.04 3.64 18.63
CA ILE A 127 -9.81 2.43 18.32
C ILE A 127 -10.68 2.11 19.51
N LYS A 128 -11.98 2.04 19.25
CA LYS A 128 -13.02 1.82 20.25
C LYS A 128 -13.98 0.73 19.80
N LYS A 129 -14.80 0.29 20.76
CA LYS A 129 -15.97 -0.52 20.45
C LYS A 129 -17.01 0.38 19.78
N SER A 130 -17.48 -0.05 18.62
CA SER A 130 -18.58 0.58 17.88
C SER A 130 -19.90 0.45 18.63
N ALA A 131 -20.74 1.47 18.54
CA ALA A 131 -22.12 1.42 19.04
C ALA A 131 -22.99 0.48 18.19
N LEU A 132 -22.60 0.22 16.94
CA LEU A 132 -23.23 -0.77 16.06
C LEU A 132 -22.87 -2.21 16.44
N GLY A 133 -21.92 -2.42 17.36
CA GLY A 133 -21.51 -3.74 17.83
C GLY A 133 -20.16 -4.21 17.28
N GLY A 134 -19.52 -3.46 16.39
CA GLY A 134 -18.23 -3.78 15.76
C GLY A 134 -17.02 -3.05 16.35
N ILE A 135 -16.16 -2.54 15.47
CA ILE A 135 -15.04 -1.67 15.79
C ILE A 135 -15.30 -0.27 15.22
N MET A 136 -14.84 0.75 15.94
CA MET A 136 -14.79 2.13 15.49
C MET A 136 -13.32 2.55 15.45
N ILE A 137 -12.85 3.01 14.29
CA ILE A 137 -11.50 3.55 14.12
C ILE A 137 -11.63 5.03 13.74
N THR A 138 -11.02 5.89 14.55
CA THR A 138 -10.98 7.33 14.30
C THR A 138 -9.54 7.75 14.08
N PHE A 139 -9.27 8.50 13.01
CA PHE A 139 -8.01 9.21 12.86
C PHE A 139 -8.20 10.72 12.85
N VAL A 140 -7.20 11.43 13.36
CA VAL A 140 -7.13 12.89 13.38
C VAL A 140 -5.89 13.33 12.61
N LYS A 141 -6.05 14.37 11.79
CA LYS A 141 -4.96 15.02 11.07
C LYS A 141 -5.10 16.54 11.13
N THR A 142 -4.00 17.21 11.45
CA THR A 142 -3.86 18.66 11.38
C THR A 142 -3.81 19.07 9.91
N ILE A 143 -4.58 20.10 9.57
CA ILE A 143 -4.60 20.66 8.23
C ILE A 143 -3.37 21.57 8.11
N GLU A 144 -2.34 21.05 7.45
CA GLU A 144 -1.07 21.73 7.27
C GLU A 144 -1.09 22.53 5.96
N SER A 145 -0.43 23.68 5.97
CA SER A 145 -0.25 24.51 4.76
C SER A 145 0.89 24.03 3.87
N GLN A 146 1.75 23.15 4.39
CA GLN A 146 2.89 22.59 3.68
C GLN A 146 2.52 21.22 3.13
N ASP A 147 3.12 20.90 1.99
CA ASP A 147 3.05 19.55 1.44
C ASP A 147 3.66 18.56 2.43
N PRO A 148 3.16 17.32 2.44
CA PRO A 148 3.71 16.31 3.30
C PRO A 148 5.21 16.15 3.01
N PRO A 149 6.04 15.91 4.05
CA PRO A 149 7.44 15.63 3.82
C PRO A 149 7.58 14.44 2.88
N THR A 150 8.51 14.54 1.93
CA THR A 150 8.89 13.42 1.08
C THR A 150 9.28 12.26 1.99
N PRO A 151 8.74 11.05 1.79
CA PRO A 151 9.12 9.91 2.61
C PRO A 151 10.63 9.76 2.55
N VAL A 152 11.29 9.86 3.70
CA VAL A 152 12.73 9.59 3.76
C VAL A 152 12.86 8.09 3.54
N PRO A 153 13.63 7.60 2.55
CA PRO A 153 13.84 6.17 2.40
C PRO A 153 14.33 5.62 3.74
N HIS A 154 13.52 4.79 4.39
CA HIS A 154 13.98 4.12 5.60
C HIS A 154 15.12 3.21 5.18
N THR A 155 16.37 3.61 5.46
CA THR A 155 17.53 2.77 5.24
C THR A 155 17.25 1.42 5.88
N PRO A 156 17.23 0.31 5.11
CA PRO A 156 17.08 -1.00 5.72
C PRO A 156 18.25 -1.20 6.69
N LEU A 157 17.94 -1.62 7.92
CA LEU A 157 18.97 -2.00 8.90
C LEU A 157 19.86 -3.17 8.39
N ASN A 158 19.51 -3.78 7.25
CA ASN A 158 20.30 -4.79 6.55
C ASN A 158 21.49 -4.21 5.76
N ALA A 159 21.59 -2.89 5.56
CA ALA A 159 22.72 -2.25 4.87
C ALA A 159 24.04 -2.27 5.68
N LEU A 160 24.01 -2.68 6.96
CA LEU A 160 25.22 -2.83 7.78
C LEU A 160 25.80 -4.26 7.79
N VAL A 161 25.14 -5.25 7.16
CA VAL A 161 25.54 -6.67 7.25
C VAL A 161 26.28 -7.18 6.00
N ASN A 162 26.34 -6.42 4.91
CA ASN A 162 26.98 -6.87 3.65
C ASN A 162 28.29 -6.14 3.27
N LEU A 163 28.92 -5.41 4.19
CA LEU A 163 30.25 -4.80 3.96
C LEU A 163 31.45 -5.70 4.28
N GLU A 164 31.24 -7.00 4.52
CA GLU A 164 32.34 -7.96 4.79
C GLU A 164 32.29 -9.23 3.93
N ARG A 165 32.12 -9.10 2.61
CA ARG A 165 32.54 -10.16 1.67
C ARG A 165 33.69 -9.68 0.79
N LYS A 166 34.90 -9.91 1.34
CA LYS A 166 36.17 -10.24 0.69
C LYS A 166 36.51 -9.50 -0.61
N LYS A 167 37.47 -8.57 -0.50
CA LYS A 167 38.49 -8.36 -1.53
C LYS A 167 39.40 -9.60 -1.57
N GLU A 168 39.28 -10.42 -2.61
CA GLU A 168 40.38 -11.28 -3.07
C GLU A 168 40.79 -10.80 -4.48
N PRO A 169 42.10 -10.63 -4.75
CA PRO A 169 42.60 -10.15 -6.03
C PRO A 169 42.70 -11.31 -7.03
N THR A 170 41.94 -11.26 -8.12
CA THR A 170 42.09 -12.19 -9.24
C THR A 170 42.88 -11.54 -10.38
N THR A 171 43.98 -12.20 -10.72
CA THR A 171 44.85 -11.98 -11.88
C THR A 171 44.07 -12.11 -13.20
N PRO A 172 44.38 -11.33 -14.25
CA PRO A 172 43.62 -11.35 -15.49
C PRO A 172 44.01 -12.54 -16.40
N PRO A 173 43.05 -13.31 -16.96
CA PRO A 173 43.33 -14.17 -18.10
C PRO A 173 42.93 -13.51 -19.42
N LEU A 174 43.74 -13.83 -20.43
CA LEU A 174 43.73 -13.42 -21.83
C LEU A 174 42.35 -13.34 -22.50
N ALA A 175 42.23 -12.33 -23.37
CA ALA A 175 41.13 -12.12 -24.29
C ALA A 175 40.83 -13.38 -25.13
N SER A 176 39.56 -13.81 -25.03
CA SER A 176 38.95 -14.81 -25.91
C SER A 176 37.87 -14.13 -26.77
N PRO A 177 37.60 -14.63 -27.99
CA PRO A 177 36.86 -13.89 -29.01
C PRO A 177 35.41 -13.63 -28.62
N SER A 178 34.96 -12.40 -28.85
CA SER A 178 33.62 -11.88 -28.60
C SER A 178 32.55 -12.70 -29.33
N LYS A 179 31.85 -13.57 -28.59
CA LYS A 179 30.53 -14.05 -29.01
C LYS A 179 29.56 -12.86 -29.07
N PRO A 180 28.59 -12.85 -29.99
CA PRO A 180 27.55 -11.83 -30.02
C PRO A 180 26.78 -11.90 -28.69
N SER A 181 26.91 -10.85 -27.89
CA SER A 181 26.14 -10.64 -26.66
C SER A 181 24.68 -10.44 -27.07
N LEU A 182 23.90 -11.52 -27.05
CA LEU A 182 22.46 -11.42 -27.01
C LEU A 182 22.11 -10.72 -25.70
N SER A 183 21.62 -9.49 -25.80
CA SER A 183 21.05 -8.77 -24.66
C SER A 183 20.01 -9.67 -23.98
N PRO A 184 19.99 -9.74 -22.65
CA PRO A 184 19.04 -10.58 -21.93
C PRO A 184 17.60 -10.26 -22.38
N PRO A 185 16.72 -11.27 -22.51
CA PRO A 185 15.34 -11.05 -22.93
C PRO A 185 14.61 -10.16 -21.93
N VAL A 186 13.90 -9.15 -22.44
CA VAL A 186 13.13 -8.19 -21.64
C VAL A 186 11.65 -8.37 -21.95
N THR A 187 10.85 -8.61 -20.92
CA THR A 187 9.38 -8.66 -20.99
C THR A 187 8.83 -7.42 -20.29
N THR A 188 7.92 -6.69 -20.91
CA THR A 188 7.29 -5.50 -20.31
C THR A 188 5.80 -5.72 -20.15
N VAL A 189 5.31 -5.56 -18.92
CA VAL A 189 3.88 -5.59 -18.57
C VAL A 189 3.44 -4.17 -18.25
N LYS A 190 2.41 -3.69 -18.95
CA LYS A 190 1.86 -2.34 -18.74
C LYS A 190 0.65 -2.43 -17.84
N LEU A 191 0.72 -1.74 -16.70
CA LEU A 191 -0.39 -1.62 -15.77
C LEU A 191 -1.08 -0.27 -15.98
N ASN A 192 -2.40 -0.22 -15.78
CA ASN A 192 -3.19 0.98 -16.02
C ASN A 192 -4.34 1.11 -15.00
N GLY A 193 -4.74 2.35 -14.71
CA GLY A 193 -5.87 2.70 -13.85
C GLY A 193 -5.60 2.56 -12.36
N GLU A 194 -6.66 2.36 -11.59
CA GLU A 194 -6.58 2.03 -10.17
C GLU A 194 -6.49 0.51 -10.02
N ILE A 195 -5.45 0.02 -9.33
CA ILE A 195 -5.29 -1.41 -9.01
C ILE A 195 -5.85 -1.63 -7.61
N ASP A 196 -7.13 -1.99 -7.54
CA ASP A 196 -7.92 -2.10 -6.32
C ASP A 196 -8.71 -3.42 -6.29
N ALA A 197 -9.66 -3.55 -5.37
CA ALA A 197 -10.43 -4.79 -5.21
C ALA A 197 -11.22 -5.22 -6.47
N GLU A 198 -11.57 -4.30 -7.37
CA GLU A 198 -12.35 -4.60 -8.57
C GLU A 198 -11.46 -5.05 -9.72
N THR A 199 -10.27 -4.46 -9.84
CA THR A 199 -9.33 -4.70 -10.95
C THR A 199 -8.25 -5.71 -10.60
N MET A 200 -8.16 -6.12 -9.33
CA MET A 200 -7.11 -7.00 -8.81
C MET A 200 -7.03 -8.33 -9.56
N ASP A 201 -8.16 -9.03 -9.71
CA ASP A 201 -8.17 -10.40 -10.21
C ASP A 201 -7.63 -10.45 -11.64
N ALA A 202 -8.07 -9.55 -12.52
CA ALA A 202 -7.57 -9.46 -13.88
C ALA A 202 -6.06 -9.14 -13.93
N THR A 203 -5.61 -8.28 -13.01
CA THR A 203 -4.19 -7.90 -12.88
C THR A 203 -3.34 -9.09 -12.43
N ILE A 204 -3.79 -9.85 -11.42
CA ILE A 204 -3.09 -11.03 -10.91
C ILE A 204 -2.95 -12.09 -11.99
N HIS A 205 -4.04 -12.46 -12.65
CA HIS A 205 -4.00 -13.51 -13.68
C HIS A 205 -3.01 -13.15 -14.80
N THR A 206 -3.06 -11.90 -15.27
CA THR A 206 -2.12 -11.39 -16.27
C THR A 206 -0.66 -11.49 -15.79
N MET A 207 -0.43 -11.14 -14.53
CA MET A 207 0.91 -11.15 -13.93
C MET A 207 1.45 -12.57 -13.74
N GLU A 208 0.65 -13.48 -13.21
CA GLU A 208 1.04 -14.89 -13.01
C GLU A 208 1.35 -15.59 -14.33
N ASP A 209 0.54 -15.35 -15.37
CA ASP A 209 0.79 -15.86 -16.72
C ASP A 209 2.14 -15.41 -17.26
N HIS A 210 2.47 -14.13 -17.10
CA HIS A 210 3.78 -13.61 -17.50
C HIS A 210 4.91 -14.19 -16.65
N ILE A 211 4.76 -14.25 -15.33
CA ILE A 211 5.78 -14.76 -14.40
C ILE A 211 6.12 -16.24 -14.66
N HIS A 212 5.13 -17.06 -15.05
CA HIS A 212 5.33 -18.46 -15.41
C HIS A 212 6.11 -18.64 -16.72
N GLN A 213 6.06 -17.66 -17.62
CA GLN A 213 6.75 -17.70 -18.91
C GLN A 213 8.18 -17.15 -18.86
N LEU A 214 8.60 -16.58 -17.72
CA LEU A 214 9.94 -15.99 -17.58
C LEU A 214 11.02 -17.06 -17.56
N SER A 215 12.11 -16.78 -18.29
CA SER A 215 13.32 -17.61 -18.31
C SER A 215 14.42 -16.99 -17.44
N SER A 216 15.29 -17.84 -16.88
CA SER A 216 16.40 -17.38 -16.04
C SER A 216 17.31 -16.39 -16.77
N GLY A 217 17.72 -15.32 -16.09
CA GLY A 217 18.51 -14.23 -16.67
C GLY A 217 17.72 -13.22 -17.51
N SER A 218 16.38 -13.35 -17.61
CA SER A 218 15.52 -12.34 -18.22
C SER A 218 15.30 -11.13 -17.31
N THR A 219 14.69 -10.08 -17.84
CA THR A 219 14.20 -8.93 -17.08
C THR A 219 12.70 -8.77 -17.28
N LEU A 220 11.94 -8.67 -16.19
CA LEU A 220 10.55 -8.26 -16.18
C LEU A 220 10.47 -6.77 -15.82
N VAL A 221 9.86 -5.97 -16.68
CA VAL A 221 9.59 -4.54 -16.45
C VAL A 221 8.10 -4.36 -16.22
N LEU A 222 7.72 -3.80 -15.08
CA LEU A 222 6.37 -3.32 -14.81
C LEU A 222 6.32 -1.82 -15.08
N ASP A 223 5.54 -1.43 -16.08
CA ASP A 223 5.35 -0.04 -16.47
C ASP A 223 4.11 0.54 -15.77
N PHE A 224 4.35 1.49 -14.86
CA PHE A 224 3.34 2.13 -14.01
C PHE A 224 2.88 3.48 -14.56
N LYS A 225 3.25 3.83 -15.80
CA LYS A 225 2.99 5.14 -16.39
C LYS A 225 1.54 5.63 -16.27
N ASN A 226 0.58 4.71 -16.35
CA ASN A 226 -0.85 5.01 -16.28
C ASN A 226 -1.51 4.40 -15.02
N VAL A 227 -0.72 4.02 -14.01
CA VAL A 227 -1.27 3.56 -12.72
C VAL A 227 -1.50 4.78 -11.86
N ASP A 228 -2.75 4.97 -11.42
CA ASP A 228 -3.15 6.13 -10.62
C ASP A 228 -3.15 5.80 -9.12
N TYR A 229 -3.39 4.53 -8.78
CA TYR A 229 -3.58 4.06 -7.42
C TYR A 229 -3.22 2.58 -7.28
N ILE A 230 -2.67 2.20 -6.14
CA ILE A 230 -2.52 0.81 -5.73
C ILE A 230 -3.06 0.66 -4.30
N ASN A 231 -3.84 -0.40 -4.06
CA ASN A 231 -4.27 -0.73 -2.71
C ASN A 231 -3.26 -1.65 -2.00
N SER A 232 -3.58 -1.94 -0.75
CA SER A 232 -2.87 -2.85 0.13
C SER A 232 -2.67 -4.26 -0.43
N THR A 233 -3.72 -4.82 -1.02
CA THR A 233 -3.68 -6.16 -1.60
C THR A 233 -2.65 -6.25 -2.71
N PHE A 234 -2.58 -5.24 -3.59
CA PHE A 234 -1.62 -5.23 -4.69
C PHE A 234 -0.17 -5.15 -4.19
N ILE A 235 0.07 -4.34 -3.16
CA ILE A 235 1.39 -4.26 -2.50
C ILE A 235 1.83 -5.64 -1.98
N GLY A 236 0.90 -6.40 -1.39
CA GLY A 236 1.14 -7.77 -0.95
C GLY A 236 1.53 -8.71 -2.09
N TYR A 237 0.82 -8.64 -3.21
CA TYR A 237 1.16 -9.42 -4.40
C TYR A 237 2.49 -9.01 -5.01
N LEU A 238 2.78 -7.71 -5.09
CA LEU A 238 4.04 -7.20 -5.62
C LEU A 238 5.24 -7.74 -4.81
N ALA A 239 5.09 -7.77 -3.48
CA ALA A 239 6.07 -8.34 -2.56
C ALA A 239 6.24 -9.86 -2.77
N ALA A 240 5.14 -10.60 -2.98
CA ALA A 240 5.17 -12.03 -3.24
C ALA A 240 5.83 -12.35 -4.60
N TRP A 241 5.44 -11.64 -5.67
CA TRP A 241 6.00 -11.78 -7.00
C TRP A 241 7.50 -11.49 -7.01
N HIS A 242 7.95 -10.47 -6.29
CA HIS A 242 9.39 -10.18 -6.16
C HIS A 242 10.18 -11.40 -5.66
N ASN A 243 9.69 -12.10 -4.64
CA ASN A 243 10.37 -13.30 -4.14
C ASN A 243 10.39 -14.42 -5.17
N GLU A 244 9.27 -14.65 -5.86
CA GLU A 244 9.18 -15.69 -6.88
C GLU A 244 10.11 -15.38 -8.07
N ILE A 245 10.10 -14.14 -8.56
CA ILE A 245 10.90 -13.68 -9.70
C ILE A 245 12.40 -13.78 -9.38
N ILE A 246 12.82 -13.35 -8.19
CA ILE A 246 14.22 -13.50 -7.75
C ILE A 246 14.62 -14.98 -7.66
N SER A 247 13.74 -15.85 -7.18
CA SER A 247 14.03 -17.29 -7.10
C SER A 247 14.30 -17.92 -8.48
N LYS A 248 13.74 -17.34 -9.55
CA LYS A 248 13.99 -17.72 -10.95
C LYS A 248 15.25 -17.07 -11.55
N SER A 249 15.99 -16.28 -10.77
CA SER A 249 17.12 -15.44 -11.23
C SER A 249 16.71 -14.49 -12.37
N VAL A 250 15.53 -13.90 -12.24
CA VAL A 250 15.00 -12.89 -13.15
C VAL A 250 15.09 -11.52 -12.46
N HIS A 251 15.45 -10.48 -13.21
CA HIS A 251 15.48 -9.12 -12.68
C HIS A 251 14.09 -8.48 -12.76
N LEU A 252 13.58 -7.93 -11.66
CA LEU A 252 12.33 -7.18 -11.63
C LEU A 252 12.62 -5.67 -11.60
N GLN A 253 12.08 -4.93 -12.57
CA GLN A 253 12.12 -3.47 -12.61
C GLN A 253 10.71 -2.90 -12.58
N ILE A 254 10.53 -1.80 -11.86
CA ILE A 254 9.31 -1.00 -11.86
C ILE A 254 9.66 0.37 -12.41
N LYS A 255 8.95 0.82 -13.45
CA LYS A 255 9.25 2.08 -14.15
C LYS A 255 8.05 3.01 -14.18
N ASN A 256 8.33 4.30 -14.29
CA ASN A 256 7.34 5.37 -14.51
C ASN A 256 6.33 5.45 -13.35
N VAL A 257 6.80 5.27 -12.13
CA VAL A 257 5.94 5.33 -10.93
C VAL A 257 5.59 6.78 -10.63
N ASN A 258 4.30 7.07 -10.44
CA ASN A 258 3.86 8.39 -10.01
C ASN A 258 4.23 8.66 -8.53
N VAL A 259 4.22 9.92 -8.10
CA VAL A 259 4.62 10.31 -6.73
C VAL A 259 3.76 9.64 -5.65
N ALA A 260 2.45 9.52 -5.85
CA ALA A 260 1.56 8.90 -4.87
C ALA A 260 1.84 7.40 -4.69
N VAL A 261 2.06 6.67 -5.79
CA VAL A 261 2.42 5.24 -5.73
C VAL A 261 3.83 5.07 -5.16
N ARG A 262 4.77 5.95 -5.52
CA ARG A 262 6.12 5.93 -4.97
C ARG A 262 6.10 6.12 -3.46
N ASP A 263 5.32 7.08 -2.96
CA ASP A 263 5.16 7.34 -1.53
C ASP A 263 4.70 6.08 -0.77
N VAL A 264 3.75 5.33 -1.35
CA VAL A 264 3.28 4.07 -0.77
C VAL A 264 4.37 3.02 -0.73
N LEU A 265 5.09 2.82 -1.84
CA LEU A 265 6.19 1.84 -1.92
C LEU A 265 7.34 2.17 -0.96
N ASP A 266 7.68 3.45 -0.82
CA ASP A 266 8.70 3.94 0.12
C ASP A 266 8.24 3.70 1.57
N LEU A 267 6.96 4.00 1.88
CA LEU A 267 6.37 3.83 3.21
C LEU A 267 6.43 2.38 3.69
N VAL A 268 6.09 1.43 2.81
CA VAL A 268 6.14 -0.01 3.15
C VAL A 268 7.55 -0.61 3.02
N GLY A 269 8.54 0.21 2.65
CA GLY A 269 9.93 -0.20 2.48
C GLY A 269 10.21 -1.04 1.23
N LEU A 270 9.25 -1.13 0.29
CA LEU A 270 9.41 -1.91 -0.94
C LEU A 270 10.41 -1.28 -1.91
N SER A 271 10.55 0.06 -1.92
CA SER A 271 11.55 0.73 -2.74
C SER A 271 13.01 0.41 -2.36
N ASN A 272 13.22 -0.23 -1.20
CA ASN A 272 14.54 -0.69 -0.78
C ASN A 272 14.91 -2.06 -1.35
N VAL A 273 13.91 -2.82 -1.83
CA VAL A 273 14.12 -4.17 -2.38
C VAL A 273 13.82 -4.22 -3.88
N LEU A 274 12.92 -3.36 -4.36
CA LEU A 274 12.55 -3.24 -5.77
C LEU A 274 13.41 -2.20 -6.49
N ASP A 275 13.79 -2.49 -7.74
CA ASP A 275 14.39 -1.50 -8.66
C ASP A 275 13.29 -0.58 -9.20
N VAL A 276 12.96 0.47 -8.43
CA VAL A 276 11.90 1.44 -8.74
C VAL A 276 12.48 2.72 -9.37
N GLN A 277 12.12 2.98 -10.63
CA GLN A 277 12.59 4.08 -11.47
C GLN A 277 11.47 5.07 -11.85
#